data_AF-A0A0D3C5H6-F1
#
_entry.id   AF-A0A0D3C5H6-F1
#
_cell.length_a   1.000
_cell.length_b   1.000
_cell.length_c   1.000
_cell.angle_alpha   90.00
_cell.angle_beta   90.00
_cell.angle_gamma   90.00
#
_symmetry.space_group_name_H-M   'P 1'
#
loop_
_entity.id
_entity.type
_entity.pdbx_description
1 polymer ?
#
loop_
_entity_poly.entity_id
_entity_poly.type
_entity_poly.pdbx_seq_one_letter_code
_entity_poly.pdbx_strand_id
1 'polypeptide(L)' 'MTGGVLKLVKPKIQSADIQAAAGWGIAAAAGAIWVVQPFDWIKKTFIDKPAAEDK' A
#
# COMPACT_ATOMS: atom_id res chain seq x y z
N MET A 1 26.51 -6.89 -38.85
CA MET A 1 25.89 -7.71 -37.79
C MET A 1 26.72 -7.56 -36.53
N THR A 2 26.29 -6.74 -35.58
CA THR A 2 26.95 -6.65 -34.26
C THR A 2 25.89 -6.96 -33.22
N GLY A 3 25.76 -8.27 -32.98
CA GLY A 3 24.87 -8.82 -31.99
C GLY A 3 25.38 -8.55 -30.58
N GLY A 4 24.43 -8.22 -29.70
CA GLY A 4 24.32 -8.76 -28.36
C GLY A 4 25.39 -8.36 -27.35
N VAL A 5 25.06 -7.38 -26.50
CA VAL A 5 25.17 -7.56 -25.05
C VAL A 5 24.03 -6.79 -24.38
N LEU A 6 22.84 -7.40 -24.29
CA LEU A 6 21.86 -6.98 -23.29
C LEU A 6 22.46 -7.37 -21.94
N LYS A 7 23.24 -6.45 -21.36
CA LYS A 7 23.72 -6.56 -19.98
C LYS A 7 22.49 -6.81 -19.13
N LEU A 8 22.41 -7.98 -18.52
CA LEU A 8 21.42 -8.31 -17.51
C LEU A 8 21.66 -7.36 -16.33
N VAL A 9 21.03 -6.18 -16.39
CA VAL A 9 21.03 -5.21 -15.30
C VAL A 9 20.19 -5.88 -14.23
N LYS A 10 20.85 -6.55 -13.28
CA LYS A 10 20.22 -7.07 -12.08
C LYS A 10 19.36 -5.95 -11.51
N PRO A 11 18.03 -6.12 -11.38
CA PRO A 11 17.16 -5.05 -10.92
C PRO A 11 17.60 -4.72 -9.50
N LYS A 12 18.39 -3.65 -9.37
CA LYS A 12 18.62 -3.01 -8.09
C LYS A 12 17.29 -2.37 -7.78
N ILE A 13 16.50 -3.02 -6.92
CA ILE A 13 15.30 -2.40 -6.38
C ILE A 13 15.77 -1.08 -5.78
N GLN A 14 15.48 0.02 -6.46
CA GLN A 14 15.93 1.32 -6.01
C GLN A 14 15.03 1.69 -4.85
N SER A 15 15.61 2.18 -3.75
CA SER A 15 14.82 2.65 -2.61
C SER A 15 13.79 3.70 -3.04
N ALA A 16 14.10 4.45 -4.11
CA ALA A 16 13.19 5.36 -4.78
C ALA A 16 11.94 4.68 -5.36
N ASP A 17 12.07 3.50 -5.98
CA ASP A 17 10.94 2.75 -6.53
C ASP A 17 10.04 2.21 -5.41
N ILE A 18 10.63 1.74 -4.31
CA ILE A 18 9.89 1.30 -3.13
C ILE A 18 9.14 2.49 -2.52
N GLN A 19 9.81 3.63 -2.37
CA GLN A 19 9.21 4.84 -1.83
C GLN A 19 8.08 5.37 -2.73
N ALA A 20 8.26 5.32 -4.04
CA ALA A 20 7.23 5.68 -5.01
C ALA A 20 6.04 4.71 -4.93
N ALA A 21 6.27 3.41 -4.89
CA ALA A 21 5.22 2.41 -4.75
C ALA A 21 4.46 2.56 -3.43
N ALA A 22 5.16 2.83 -2.33
CA ALA A 22 4.54 3.11 -1.04
C ALA A 22 3.71 4.41 -1.09
N GLY A 23 4.26 5.48 -1.68
CA GLY A 23 3.56 6.76 -1.83
C GLY A 23 2.29 6.65 -2.67
N TRP A 24 2.37 6.02 -3.84
CA TRP A 24 1.22 5.75 -4.69
C TRP A 24 0.23 4.78 -4.05
N GLY A 25 0.71 3.78 -3.30
CA GLY A 25 -0.13 2.87 -2.52
C GLY A 25 -0.95 3.61 -1.46
N ILE A 26 -0.32 4.52 -0.71
CA ILE A 26 -1.01 5.36 0.28
C ILE A 26 -2.03 6.27 -0.42
N ALA A 27 -1.66 6.88 -1.54
CA ALA A 27 -2.58 7.74 -2.30
C ALA A 27 -3.81 6.97 -2.80
N ALA A 28 -3.61 5.76 -3.33
CA ALA A 28 -4.70 4.90 -3.78
C ALA A 28 -5.60 4.43 -2.62
N ALA A 29 -4.99 4.02 -1.50
CA ALA A 29 -5.73 3.63 -0.30
C ALA A 29 -6.55 4.80 0.26
N ALA A 30 -5.96 5.99 0.36
CA ALA A 30 -6.66 7.20 0.79
C ALA A 30 -7.81 7.55 -0.16
N GLY A 31 -7.60 7.43 -1.48
CA GLY A 31 -8.65 7.62 -2.48
C GLY A 31 -9.78 6.61 -2.33
N ALA A 32 -9.48 5.33 -2.11
CA ALA A 32 -10.48 4.30 -1.89
C ALA A 32 -11.29 4.55 -0.60
N ILE A 33 -10.62 4.94 0.50
CA ILE A 33 -11.27 5.33 1.75
C ILE A 33 -12.16 6.56 1.51
N TRP A 34 -11.73 7.52 0.70
CA TRP A 34 -12.53 8.70 0.36
C TRP A 34 -13.77 8.37 -0.47
N VAL A 35 -13.66 7.46 -1.43
CA VAL A 35 -14.79 7.08 -2.32
C VAL A 35 -15.81 6.20 -1.59
N VAL A 36 -15.35 5.19 -0.87
CA VAL A 36 -16.23 4.23 -0.19
C VAL A 36 -16.73 4.77 1.15
N GLN A 37 -16.08 5.83 1.68
CA GLN A 37 -16.31 6.41 3.01
C GLN A 37 -16.61 5.37 4.10
N PRO A 38 -15.77 4.34 4.29
CA PRO A 38 -16.06 3.24 5.22
C PRO A 38 -15.85 3.62 6.70
N PHE A 39 -15.97 4.91 7.05
CA PHE A 39 -15.62 5.43 8.36
C PHE A 39 -16.47 4.83 9.49
N ASP A 40 -17.75 4.58 9.26
CA ASP A 40 -18.61 3.98 10.29
C ASP A 40 -18.27 2.51 10.55
N TRP A 41 -17.83 1.78 9.52
CA TRP A 41 -17.29 0.43 9.69
C TRP A 41 -15.92 0.45 10.38
N ILE A 42 -15.04 1.40 10.02
CA ILE A 42 -13.73 1.56 10.66
C ILE A 42 -13.89 1.90 12.13
N LYS A 43 -14.79 2.82 12.51
CA LYS A 43 -15.07 3.16 13.91
C LYS A 43 -15.50 1.92 14.69
N LYS A 44 -16.46 1.17 14.17
CA LYS A 44 -16.94 -0.07 14.81
C LYS A 44 -15.85 -1.15 14.93
N THR A 45 -14.92 -1.19 13.99
CA THR A 45 -13.89 -2.25 13.92
C THR A 45 -12.64 -1.91 14.75
N PHE A 46 -12.24 -0.64 14.79
CA PHE A 46 -10.95 -0.21 15.36
C PHE A 46 -11.08 0.76 16.53
N ILE A 47 -12.19 1.49 16.67
CA ILE A 47 -12.42 2.44 17.78
C ILE A 47 -13.31 1.80 18.85
N ASP A 48 -14.45 1.22 18.45
CA ASP A 48 -15.37 0.46 19.32
C ASP A 48 -14.97 -1.02 19.43
N LYS A 49 -13.66 -1.34 19.39
CA LYS A 49 -13.16 -2.70 19.64
C LYS A 49 -13.95 -3.25 20.83
N PRO A 50 -14.62 -4.42 20.71
CA PRO A 50 -15.57 -4.88 21.71
C PRO A 50 -14.90 -4.75 23.05
N ALA A 51 -15.53 -4.00 23.97
CA ALA A 51 -15.17 -4.03 25.37
C ALA A 51 -14.90 -5.50 25.69
N ALA A 52 -13.71 -5.80 26.20
CA ALA A 52 -13.38 -7.14 26.63
C ALA A 52 -14.59 -7.63 27.42
N GLU A 53 -15.31 -8.62 26.87
CA GLU A 53 -16.30 -9.35 27.63
C GLU A 53 -15.46 -10.17 28.62
N ASP A 54 -15.04 -9.52 29.71
CA ASP A 54 -14.66 -10.18 30.94
C ASP A 54 -15.91 -10.90 31.42
N LYS A 55 -16.03 -12.18 31.04
CA LYS A 55 -17.01 -13.12 31.56
C LYS A 55 -16.32 -14.37 32.04
#